data_AF-A0AAE8HL57-F1
#
_entry.id   AF-A0AAE8HL57-F1
#
_cell.length_a   1.000
_cell.length_b   1.000
_cell.length_c   1.000
_cell.angle_alpha   90.00
_cell.angle_beta   90.00
_cell.angle_gamma   90.00
#
_symmetry.space_group_name_H-M   'P 1'
#
loop_
_entity.id
_entity.type
_entity.pdbx_description
1 polymer ?
#
loop_
_entity_poly.entity_id
_entity_poly.type
_entity_poly.pdbx_seq_one_letter_code
_entity_poly.pdbx_strand_id
1 'polypeptide(L)'
;MSQTYTTGDLAKLAGVSVRTVQYYDKRGILLPSQLTEGGRRIYTESDLERLHLICFLRELDFSIEQIKRLFAEKNAKQVLELLLVEHIKDTKEQLAEKKAKLDTAVNLLDRVKSQSGQSLDFLSDISLTMKNQLSLKKVHRKMFFVFLPLIILQVGSVVWAIVARNFWIYLLAEIIILPFAIWFAKVYAQNVAYVCPNCHHRFQPNFKTFFFAPHTPKTRKLTCPHCHEKSYCLEVASK
;
A
#
# COMPACT_ATOMS: atom_id res chain seq x y z
N MET A 1 48.01 27.89 -24.34
CA MET A 1 47.37 28.60 -23.22
C MET A 1 46.02 27.94 -23.00
N SER A 2 45.75 27.41 -21.81
CA SER A 2 44.42 26.90 -21.46
C SER A 2 43.42 28.07 -21.43
N GLN A 3 42.23 27.89 -22.02
CA GLN A 3 41.17 28.88 -21.90
C GLN A 3 40.75 29.01 -20.42
N THR A 4 40.54 30.24 -19.99
CA THR A 4 40.11 30.59 -18.64
C THR A 4 38.82 31.40 -18.68
N TYR A 5 38.00 31.21 -17.64
CA TYR A 5 36.66 31.75 -17.57
C TYR A 5 36.44 32.50 -16.25
N THR A 6 35.78 33.64 -16.30
CA THR A 6 35.24 34.26 -15.08
C THR A 6 34.01 33.48 -14.61
N THR A 7 33.54 33.74 -13.38
CA THR A 7 32.27 33.17 -12.90
C THR A 7 31.10 33.44 -13.85
N GLY A 8 31.08 34.63 -14.48
CA GLY A 8 30.03 35.01 -15.44
C GLY A 8 30.11 34.21 -16.73
N ASP A 9 31.32 34.03 -17.27
CA ASP A 9 31.55 33.24 -18.48
C ASP A 9 31.18 31.77 -18.24
N LEU A 10 31.62 31.20 -17.11
CA LEU A 10 31.32 29.82 -16.74
C LEU A 10 29.82 29.57 -16.60
N ALA A 11 29.11 30.49 -15.93
CA ALA A 11 27.67 30.43 -15.77
C ALA A 11 26.94 30.49 -17.12
N LYS A 12 27.38 31.37 -18.02
CA LYS A 12 26.82 31.52 -19.36
C LYS A 12 27.05 30.26 -20.21
N LEU A 13 28.25 29.70 -20.19
CA LEU A 13 28.61 28.50 -20.94
C LEU A 13 27.83 27.27 -20.45
N ALA A 14 27.65 27.13 -19.14
CA ALA A 14 26.89 26.03 -18.55
C ALA A 14 25.37 26.25 -18.49
N GLY A 15 24.86 27.38 -18.98
CA GLY A 15 23.42 27.69 -18.98
C GLY A 15 22.81 27.87 -17.58
N VAL A 16 23.60 28.24 -16.58
CA VAL A 16 23.16 28.43 -15.18
C VAL A 16 23.31 29.88 -14.73
N SER A 17 22.68 30.21 -13.60
CA SER A 17 22.89 31.53 -13.00
C SER A 17 24.28 31.64 -12.36
N VAL A 18 24.84 32.85 -12.33
CA VAL A 18 26.07 33.16 -11.55
C VAL A 18 25.92 32.73 -10.08
N ARG A 19 24.71 32.89 -9.52
CA ARG A 19 24.39 32.47 -8.15
C ARG A 19 24.53 30.96 -7.97
N THR A 20 24.25 30.16 -9.00
CA THR A 20 24.41 28.69 -8.98
C THR A 20 25.90 28.33 -8.88
N VAL A 21 26.75 28.95 -9.71
CA VAL A 21 28.21 28.72 -9.66
C VAL A 21 28.77 29.11 -8.28
N GLN A 22 28.39 30.28 -7.76
CA GLN A 22 28.78 30.73 -6.42
C GLN A 22 28.27 29.80 -5.31
N TYR A 23 27.08 29.25 -5.47
CA TYR A 23 26.52 28.30 -4.51
C TYR A 23 27.33 26.99 -4.48
N TYR A 24 27.72 26.46 -5.64
CA TYR A 24 28.55 25.25 -5.73
C TYR A 24 29.97 25.45 -5.22
N ASP A 25 30.55 26.62 -5.46
CA ASP A 25 31.82 27.05 -4.84
C ASP A 25 31.70 27.09 -3.32
N LYS A 26 30.68 27.79 -2.78
CA LYS A 26 30.45 27.87 -1.33
C LYS A 26 30.23 26.50 -0.68
N ARG A 27 29.64 25.55 -1.40
CA ARG A 27 29.44 24.17 -0.93
C ARG A 27 30.68 23.28 -1.10
N GLY A 28 31.71 23.79 -1.77
CA GLY A 28 32.99 23.11 -1.98
C GLY A 28 32.94 21.99 -3.01
N ILE A 29 31.98 22.03 -3.93
CA ILE A 29 31.88 21.03 -5.01
C ILE A 29 32.40 21.55 -6.36
N LEU A 30 32.53 22.87 -6.53
CA LEU A 30 33.13 23.51 -7.70
C LEU A 30 34.04 24.66 -7.26
N LEU A 31 35.33 24.38 -7.10
CA LEU A 31 36.31 25.37 -6.65
C LEU A 31 36.94 26.07 -7.86
N PRO A 32 37.26 27.38 -7.77
CA PRO A 32 38.01 28.05 -8.82
C PRO A 32 39.44 27.50 -8.89
N SER A 33 39.92 27.28 -10.12
CA SER A 33 41.32 26.91 -10.35
C SER A 33 42.29 27.98 -9.87
N GLN A 34 41.93 29.26 -9.98
CA GLN A 34 42.78 30.39 -9.57
C GLN A 34 41.96 31.56 -9.03
N LEU A 35 42.62 32.39 -8.24
CA LEU A 35 42.14 33.71 -7.84
C LEU A 35 43.06 34.78 -8.44
N THR A 36 42.50 35.82 -9.04
CA THR A 36 43.27 37.00 -9.46
C THR A 36 43.75 37.79 -8.25
N GLU A 37 44.72 38.70 -8.42
CA GLU A 37 45.14 39.65 -7.36
C GLU A 37 43.98 40.44 -6.74
N GLY A 38 42.97 40.81 -7.53
CA GLY A 38 41.75 41.49 -7.05
C GLY A 38 40.69 40.56 -6.45
N GLY A 39 41.01 39.30 -6.17
CA GLY A 39 40.10 38.32 -5.57
C GLY A 39 39.00 37.76 -6.50
N ARG A 40 39.07 38.01 -7.80
CA ARG A 40 38.13 37.41 -8.78
C ARG A 40 38.46 35.93 -8.99
N ARG A 41 37.40 35.14 -9.14
CA ARG A 41 37.48 33.69 -9.40
C ARG A 41 37.72 33.42 -10.87
N ILE A 42 38.71 32.58 -11.15
CA ILE A 42 39.08 32.14 -12.48
C ILE A 42 38.96 30.62 -12.54
N TYR A 43 38.29 30.15 -13.57
CA TYR A 43 38.00 28.75 -13.83
C TYR A 43 38.67 28.31 -15.12
N THR A 44 38.95 27.02 -15.25
CA THR A 44 39.52 26.39 -16.44
C THR A 44 38.47 25.59 -17.19
N GLU A 45 38.83 25.05 -18.36
CA GLU A 45 37.97 24.12 -19.10
C GLU A 45 37.56 22.90 -18.26
N SER A 46 38.46 22.34 -17.45
CA SER A 46 38.12 21.21 -16.56
C SER A 46 37.09 21.58 -15.48
N ASP A 47 37.09 22.84 -15.05
CA ASP A 47 36.07 23.32 -14.10
C ASP A 47 34.70 23.44 -14.78
N LEU A 48 34.67 23.79 -16.07
CA LEU A 48 33.44 23.82 -16.86
C LEU A 48 32.88 22.40 -17.05
N GLU A 49 33.73 21.43 -17.43
CA GLU A 49 33.33 20.02 -17.51
C GLU A 49 32.78 19.51 -16.17
N ARG A 50 33.44 19.88 -15.07
CA ARG A 50 32.98 19.55 -13.71
C ARG A 50 31.64 20.19 -13.40
N LEU A 51 31.42 21.45 -13.76
CA LEU A 51 30.14 22.13 -13.58
C LEU A 51 29.02 21.43 -14.37
N HIS A 52 29.27 21.05 -15.63
CA HIS A 52 28.30 20.28 -16.41
C HIS A 52 27.94 18.96 -15.73
N LEU A 53 28.92 18.22 -15.21
CA LEU A 53 28.66 16.98 -14.47
C LEU A 53 27.85 17.22 -13.19
N ILE A 54 28.16 18.27 -12.42
CA ILE A 54 27.38 18.63 -11.23
C ILE A 54 25.92 18.92 -11.62
N CYS A 55 25.70 19.72 -12.66
CA CYS A 55 24.36 20.05 -13.15
C CYS A 55 23.60 18.79 -13.57
N PHE A 56 24.22 17.90 -14.34
CA PHE A 56 23.62 16.64 -14.75
C PHE A 56 23.23 15.75 -13.56
N LEU A 57 24.11 15.59 -12.57
CA LEU A 57 23.79 14.81 -11.37
C LEU A 57 22.67 15.44 -10.54
N ARG A 58 22.59 16.77 -10.52
CA ARG A 58 21.49 17.51 -9.86
C ARG A 58 20.16 17.32 -10.56
N GLU A 59 20.14 17.19 -11.88
CA GLU A 59 18.94 16.84 -12.65
C GLU A 59 18.44 15.42 -12.36
N LEU A 60 19.35 14.51 -11.97
CA LEU A 60 19.03 13.16 -11.49
C LEU A 60 18.74 13.11 -9.97
N ASP A 61 18.40 14.24 -9.35
CA ASP A 61 18.08 14.36 -7.92
C ASP A 61 19.20 14.01 -6.92
N PHE A 62 20.46 13.89 -7.37
CA PHE A 62 21.58 13.66 -6.44
C PHE A 62 21.78 14.87 -5.54
N SER A 63 21.89 14.64 -4.23
CA SER A 63 22.16 15.72 -3.27
C SER A 63 23.59 16.27 -3.42
N ILE A 64 23.78 17.52 -3.00
CA ILE A 64 25.11 18.17 -2.98
C ILE A 64 26.13 17.36 -2.16
N GLU A 65 25.69 16.74 -1.05
CA GLU A 65 26.54 15.90 -0.22
C GLU A 65 26.97 14.61 -0.93
N GLN A 66 26.08 13.98 -1.70
CA GLN A 66 26.43 12.81 -2.52
C GLN A 66 27.46 13.18 -3.60
N ILE A 67 27.25 14.29 -4.30
CA ILE A 67 28.17 14.78 -5.33
C ILE A 67 29.54 15.12 -4.71
N LYS A 68 29.55 15.73 -3.52
CA LYS A 68 30.78 16.06 -2.80
C LYS A 68 31.57 14.80 -2.41
N ARG A 69 30.89 13.79 -1.86
CA ARG A 69 31.51 12.50 -1.53
C ARG A 69 32.06 11.82 -2.77
N LEU A 70 31.28 11.81 -3.85
CA LEU A 70 31.69 11.22 -5.13
C LEU A 70 33.02 11.79 -5.62
N PHE A 71 33.18 13.11 -5.58
CA PHE A 71 34.42 13.77 -6.02
C PHE A 71 35.60 13.62 -5.05
N ALA A 72 35.37 13.17 -3.81
CA ALA A 72 36.43 12.88 -2.86
C ALA A 72 36.99 11.46 -2.99
N GLU A 73 36.27 10.56 -3.69
CA GLU A 73 36.66 9.16 -3.84
C GLU A 73 37.72 8.96 -4.92
N LYS A 74 38.71 8.11 -4.63
CA LYS A 74 39.76 7.74 -5.62
C LYS A 74 39.18 6.95 -6.80
N ASN A 75 38.13 6.17 -6.54
CA ASN A 75 37.44 5.34 -7.53
C ASN A 75 36.08 5.96 -7.92
N ALA A 76 36.05 7.28 -8.12
CA ALA A 76 34.82 8.03 -8.37
C ALA A 76 33.98 7.44 -9.52
N LYS A 77 34.60 6.92 -10.58
CA LYS A 77 33.87 6.31 -11.71
C LYS A 77 33.07 5.07 -11.28
N GLN A 78 33.69 4.15 -10.54
CA GLN A 78 33.02 2.93 -10.07
C GLN A 78 31.94 3.26 -9.04
N VAL A 79 32.20 4.24 -8.16
CA VAL A 79 31.20 4.71 -7.19
C VAL A 79 30.01 5.36 -7.90
N LEU A 80 30.24 6.18 -8.92
CA LEU A 80 29.17 6.78 -9.73
C LEU A 80 28.33 5.71 -10.42
N GLU A 81 28.98 4.71 -11.02
CA GLU A 81 28.29 3.60 -11.67
C GLU A 81 27.35 2.87 -10.70
N LEU A 82 27.84 2.53 -9.51
CA LEU A 82 27.03 1.89 -8.47
C LEU A 82 25.85 2.76 -8.03
N LEU A 83 26.09 4.06 -7.78
CA LEU A 83 25.05 4.99 -7.38
C LEU A 83 23.98 5.18 -8.47
N LEU A 84 24.37 5.18 -9.74
CA LEU A 84 23.43 5.27 -10.86
C LEU A 84 22.60 3.98 -10.97
N VAL A 85 23.20 2.81 -10.79
CA VAL A 85 22.46 1.53 -10.77
C VAL A 85 21.42 1.51 -9.66
N GLU A 86 21.79 1.95 -8.46
CA GLU A 86 20.87 2.07 -7.31
C GLU A 86 19.76 3.08 -7.61
N HIS A 87 20.11 4.28 -8.09
CA HIS A 87 19.14 5.32 -8.43
C HIS A 87 18.16 4.87 -9.54
N ILE A 88 18.63 4.15 -10.57
CA ILE A 88 17.78 3.60 -11.63
C ILE A 88 16.78 2.61 -11.06
N LYS A 89 17.22 1.76 -10.11
CA LYS A 89 16.36 0.78 -9.46
C LYS A 89 15.27 1.49 -8.64
N ASP A 90 15.66 2.42 -7.79
CA ASP A 90 14.72 3.17 -6.94
C ASP A 90 13.71 3.97 -7.76
N THR A 91 14.18 4.67 -8.80
CA THR A 91 13.30 5.43 -9.70
C THR A 91 12.33 4.51 -10.44
N LYS A 92 12.74 3.29 -10.84
CA LYS A 92 11.83 2.31 -11.43
C LYS A 92 10.76 1.83 -10.45
N GLU A 93 11.13 1.59 -9.19
CA GLU A 93 10.17 1.21 -8.15
C GLU A 93 9.15 2.32 -7.88
N GLN A 94 9.63 3.57 -7.75
CA GLN A 94 8.75 4.74 -7.61
C GLN A 94 7.84 4.95 -8.82
N LEU A 95 8.34 4.72 -10.04
CA LEU A 95 7.54 4.80 -11.26
C LEU A 95 6.42 3.74 -11.25
N ALA A 96 6.73 2.51 -10.84
CA ALA A 96 5.74 1.45 -10.72
C ALA A 96 4.66 1.79 -9.68
N GLU A 97 5.04 2.34 -8.53
CA GLU A 97 4.10 2.80 -7.50
C GLU A 97 3.22 3.95 -8.00
N LYS A 98 3.82 4.97 -8.63
CA LYS A 98 3.07 6.10 -9.20
C LYS A 98 2.12 5.65 -10.31
N LYS A 99 2.53 4.70 -11.14
CA LYS A 99 1.67 4.10 -12.18
C LYS A 99 0.47 3.37 -11.56
N ALA A 100 0.68 2.55 -10.53
CA ALA A 100 -0.41 1.87 -9.83
C ALA A 100 -1.40 2.87 -9.18
N LYS A 101 -0.89 3.97 -8.61
CA LYS A 101 -1.74 5.05 -8.08
C LYS A 101 -2.54 5.74 -9.19
N LEU A 102 -1.91 6.02 -10.33
CA LEU A 102 -2.57 6.59 -11.50
C LEU A 102 -3.70 5.67 -12.00
N ASP A 103 -3.41 4.38 -12.17
CA ASP A 103 -4.41 3.39 -12.61
C ASP A 103 -5.59 3.32 -11.62
N THR A 104 -5.32 3.41 -10.32
CA THR A 104 -6.36 3.46 -9.29
C THR A 104 -7.23 4.72 -9.42
N ALA A 105 -6.61 5.88 -9.65
CA ALA A 105 -7.33 7.14 -9.81
C ALA A 105 -8.18 7.16 -11.09
N VAL A 106 -7.68 6.63 -12.21
CA VAL A 106 -8.42 6.47 -13.46
C VAL A 106 -9.64 5.56 -13.24
N ASN A 107 -9.44 4.39 -12.64
CA ASN A 107 -10.54 3.47 -12.33
C ASN A 107 -11.60 4.09 -11.41
N LEU A 108 -11.18 4.90 -10.43
CA LEU A 108 -12.10 5.62 -9.56
C LEU A 108 -12.89 6.67 -10.33
N LEU A 109 -12.23 7.43 -11.20
CA LEU A 109 -12.88 8.43 -12.05
C LEU A 109 -13.93 7.78 -12.97
N ASP A 110 -13.61 6.65 -13.59
CA ASP A 110 -14.55 5.92 -14.45
C ASP A 110 -15.78 5.46 -13.67
N ARG A 111 -15.59 4.95 -12.45
CA ARG A 111 -16.70 4.59 -11.56
C ARG A 111 -17.57 5.79 -11.20
N VAL A 112 -16.95 6.91 -10.82
CA VAL A 112 -17.67 8.15 -10.49
C VAL A 112 -18.47 8.66 -11.69
N LYS A 113 -17.89 8.65 -12.90
CA LYS A 113 -18.60 9.04 -14.14
C LYS A 113 -19.78 8.11 -14.44
N SER A 114 -19.60 6.79 -14.28
CA SER A 114 -20.64 5.80 -14.54
C SER A 114 -21.80 5.80 -13.52
N GLN A 115 -21.61 6.43 -12.35
CA GLN A 115 -22.58 6.51 -11.25
C GLN A 115 -23.13 7.93 -11.05
N SER A 116 -23.14 8.74 -12.11
CA SER A 116 -23.62 10.14 -12.08
C SER A 116 -25.11 10.22 -11.69
N GLY A 117 -25.35 10.35 -10.37
CA GLY A 117 -26.67 10.47 -9.76
C GLY A 117 -26.71 10.29 -8.24
N GLN A 118 -25.64 9.82 -7.58
CA GLN A 118 -25.62 9.59 -6.13
C GLN A 118 -24.55 10.43 -5.40
N SER A 119 -24.87 10.87 -4.18
CA SER A 119 -24.08 11.81 -3.37
C SER A 119 -22.74 11.25 -2.90
N LEU A 120 -21.81 12.13 -2.54
CA LEU A 120 -20.47 11.81 -2.01
C LEU A 120 -20.49 10.86 -0.79
N ASP A 121 -21.60 10.80 -0.05
CA ASP A 121 -21.78 9.88 1.09
C ASP A 121 -21.72 8.40 0.66
N PHE A 122 -22.17 8.05 -0.54
CA PHE A 122 -22.13 6.68 -1.06
C PHE A 122 -20.71 6.18 -1.33
N LEU A 123 -19.75 7.07 -1.63
CA LEU A 123 -18.36 6.71 -1.93
C LEU A 123 -17.56 6.36 -0.66
N SER A 124 -17.89 6.99 0.48
CA SER A 124 -17.34 6.65 1.80
C SER A 124 -17.66 5.20 2.17
N ASP A 125 -18.91 4.77 1.95
CA ASP A 125 -19.39 3.43 2.29
C ASP A 125 -18.74 2.30 1.45
N ILE A 126 -18.38 2.60 0.20
CA ILE A 126 -17.64 1.65 -0.66
C ILE A 126 -16.21 1.42 -0.13
N SER A 127 -15.52 2.48 0.32
CA SER A 127 -14.18 2.36 0.90
C SER A 127 -14.20 1.54 2.20
N LEU A 128 -15.25 1.71 3.00
CA LEU A 128 -15.52 0.97 4.22
C LEU A 128 -15.81 -0.51 3.90
N THR A 129 -16.51 -0.78 2.79
CA THR A 129 -16.78 -2.14 2.30
C THR A 129 -15.51 -2.83 1.78
N MET A 130 -14.59 -2.12 1.11
CA MET A 130 -13.35 -2.72 0.56
C MET A 130 -12.32 -3.08 1.64
N LYS A 131 -12.13 -2.24 2.67
CA LYS A 131 -11.16 -2.51 3.75
C LYS A 131 -11.60 -3.68 4.65
N ASN A 132 -12.92 -3.89 4.77
CA ASN A 132 -13.51 -4.94 5.61
C ASN A 132 -13.59 -6.32 4.94
N GLN A 133 -13.52 -6.39 3.60
CA GLN A 133 -13.48 -7.68 2.90
C GLN A 133 -12.21 -8.49 3.25
N LEU A 134 -11.09 -7.82 3.51
CA LEU A 134 -9.83 -8.49 3.87
C LEU A 134 -9.85 -9.03 5.31
N SER A 135 -10.44 -8.30 6.26
CA SER A 135 -10.61 -8.77 7.65
C SER A 135 -11.61 -9.92 7.74
N LEU A 136 -12.74 -9.83 7.02
CA LEU A 136 -13.70 -10.94 6.91
C LEU A 136 -13.08 -12.20 6.30
N LYS A 137 -12.30 -12.07 5.21
CA LYS A 137 -11.57 -13.20 4.62
C LYS A 137 -10.64 -13.88 5.64
N LYS A 138 -10.01 -13.15 6.56
CA LYS A 138 -9.21 -13.74 7.64
C LYS A 138 -10.06 -14.53 8.63
N VAL A 139 -11.23 -13.99 9.02
CA VAL A 139 -12.20 -14.68 9.90
C VAL A 139 -12.66 -15.98 9.24
N HIS A 140 -13.15 -15.92 8.00
CA HIS A 140 -13.60 -17.10 7.24
C HIS A 140 -12.48 -18.12 7.02
N ARG A 141 -11.25 -17.69 6.72
CA ARG A 141 -10.11 -18.59 6.58
C ARG A 141 -9.77 -19.30 7.88
N LYS A 142 -9.73 -18.59 9.01
CA LYS A 142 -9.49 -19.19 10.33
C LYS A 142 -10.59 -20.21 10.67
N MET A 143 -11.84 -19.88 10.37
CA MET A 143 -13.00 -20.75 10.55
C MET A 143 -12.94 -22.02 9.69
N PHE A 144 -12.52 -21.89 8.43
CA PHE A 144 -12.37 -23.03 7.52
C PHE A 144 -11.41 -24.07 8.08
N PHE A 145 -10.24 -23.66 8.57
CA PHE A 145 -9.26 -24.58 9.16
C PHE A 145 -9.73 -25.22 10.47
N VAL A 146 -10.62 -24.55 11.21
CA VAL A 146 -11.23 -25.13 12.42
C VAL A 146 -12.30 -26.17 12.06
N PHE A 147 -13.06 -25.97 10.98
CA PHE A 147 -14.18 -26.83 10.60
C PHE A 147 -13.78 -28.03 9.72
N LEU A 148 -12.70 -27.90 8.94
CA LEU A 148 -12.21 -28.94 8.03
C LEU A 148 -11.96 -30.30 8.73
N PRO A 149 -11.31 -30.39 9.91
CA PRO A 149 -11.13 -31.65 10.61
C PRO A 149 -12.45 -32.31 11.04
N LEU A 150 -13.45 -31.52 11.41
CA LEU A 150 -14.76 -32.03 11.84
C LEU A 150 -15.58 -32.56 10.65
N ILE A 151 -15.51 -31.90 9.49
CA ILE A 151 -16.09 -32.44 8.25
C ILE A 151 -15.44 -33.78 7.93
N ILE A 152 -14.11 -33.87 7.98
CA ILE A 152 -13.39 -35.11 7.67
C ILE A 152 -13.81 -36.23 8.63
N LEU A 153 -13.90 -35.93 9.94
CA LEU A 153 -14.37 -36.88 10.95
C LEU A 153 -15.80 -37.34 10.68
N GLN A 154 -16.70 -36.41 10.33
CA GLN A 154 -18.10 -36.69 10.04
C GLN A 154 -18.27 -37.54 8.78
N VAL A 155 -17.58 -37.19 7.69
CA VAL A 155 -17.63 -37.98 6.44
C VAL A 155 -17.03 -39.37 6.67
N GLY A 156 -15.91 -39.44 7.41
CA GLY A 156 -15.28 -40.70 7.78
C GLY A 156 -16.18 -41.60 8.62
N SER A 157 -16.90 -41.05 9.61
CA SER A 157 -17.82 -41.82 10.45
C SER A 157 -19.02 -42.35 9.65
N VAL A 158 -19.55 -41.57 8.69
CA VAL A 158 -20.61 -42.01 7.77
C VAL A 158 -20.11 -43.14 6.85
N VAL A 159 -18.95 -42.99 6.22
CA VAL A 159 -18.36 -44.02 5.35
C VAL A 159 -18.12 -45.30 6.15
N TRP A 160 -17.59 -45.19 7.36
CA TRP A 160 -17.39 -46.33 8.26
C TRP A 160 -18.71 -47.01 8.61
N ALA A 161 -19.76 -46.25 8.94
CA ALA A 161 -21.07 -46.81 9.26
C ALA A 161 -21.66 -47.62 8.09
N ILE A 162 -21.44 -47.18 6.85
CA ILE A 162 -21.90 -47.89 5.65
C ILE A 162 -21.06 -49.15 5.40
N VAL A 163 -19.73 -49.06 5.41
CA VAL A 163 -18.82 -50.17 5.09
C VAL A 163 -18.84 -51.26 6.16
N ALA A 164 -18.74 -50.86 7.43
CA ALA A 164 -18.71 -51.78 8.57
C ALA A 164 -20.10 -52.19 9.06
N ARG A 165 -21.18 -51.63 8.49
CA ARG A 165 -22.58 -51.81 8.94
C ARG A 165 -22.77 -51.54 10.45
N ASN A 166 -21.99 -50.60 11.00
CA ASN A 166 -21.98 -50.27 12.42
C ASN A 166 -22.14 -48.76 12.64
N PHE A 167 -23.29 -48.35 13.16
CA PHE A 167 -23.68 -46.95 13.33
C PHE A 167 -23.23 -46.32 14.64
N TRP A 168 -22.70 -47.08 15.60
CA TRP A 168 -22.35 -46.55 16.92
C TRP A 168 -21.30 -45.44 16.87
N ILE A 169 -20.30 -45.56 15.98
CA ILE A 169 -19.25 -44.54 15.79
C ILE A 169 -19.83 -43.24 15.20
N TYR A 170 -20.78 -43.36 14.28
CA TYR A 170 -21.49 -42.21 13.72
C TYR A 170 -22.32 -41.48 14.79
N LEU A 171 -23.08 -42.20 15.60
CA LEU A 171 -23.90 -41.61 16.67
C LEU A 171 -23.04 -40.92 17.74
N LEU A 172 -21.89 -41.49 18.10
CA LEU A 172 -20.94 -40.86 19.02
C LEU A 172 -20.34 -39.57 18.42
N ALA A 173 -20.06 -39.54 17.11
CA ALA A 173 -19.56 -38.35 16.44
C ALA A 173 -20.58 -37.20 16.49
N GLU A 174 -21.88 -37.47 16.30
CA GLU A 174 -22.94 -36.46 16.35
C GLU A 174 -23.07 -35.79 17.73
N ILE A 175 -22.89 -36.56 18.82
CA ILE A 175 -22.90 -36.04 20.19
C ILE A 175 -21.78 -35.02 20.40
N ILE A 176 -20.66 -35.12 19.68
CA ILE A 176 -19.53 -34.19 19.76
C ILE A 176 -19.71 -33.02 18.79
N ILE A 177 -20.19 -33.27 17.59
CA ILE A 177 -20.29 -32.27 16.51
C ILE A 177 -21.38 -31.24 16.80
N LEU A 178 -22.55 -31.65 17.30
CA LEU A 178 -23.66 -30.75 17.60
C LEU A 178 -23.30 -29.64 18.63
N PRO A 179 -22.75 -29.95 19.82
CA PRO A 179 -22.36 -28.91 20.77
C PRO A 179 -21.21 -28.05 20.25
N PHE A 180 -20.28 -28.62 19.50
CA PHE A 180 -19.21 -27.87 18.85
C PHE A 180 -19.77 -26.87 17.83
N ALA A 181 -20.71 -27.28 16.98
CA ALA A 181 -21.34 -26.41 15.98
C ALA A 181 -22.06 -25.21 16.65
N ILE A 182 -22.73 -25.44 17.78
CA ILE A 182 -23.38 -24.37 18.56
C ILE A 182 -22.35 -23.42 19.17
N TRP A 183 -21.30 -23.95 19.81
CA TRP A 183 -20.21 -23.14 20.37
C TRP A 183 -19.53 -22.30 19.28
N PHE A 184 -19.26 -22.91 18.13
CA PHE A 184 -18.63 -22.27 16.99
C PHE A 184 -19.50 -21.16 16.39
N ALA A 185 -20.80 -21.41 16.23
CA ALA A 185 -21.74 -20.38 15.79
C ALA A 185 -21.74 -19.16 16.73
N LYS A 186 -21.62 -19.37 18.05
CA LYS A 186 -21.48 -18.28 19.03
C LYS A 186 -20.18 -17.51 18.85
N VAL A 187 -19.07 -18.22 18.69
CA VAL A 187 -17.75 -17.60 18.44
C VAL A 187 -17.79 -16.78 17.16
N TYR A 188 -18.40 -17.30 16.09
CA TYR A 188 -18.55 -16.55 14.83
C TYR A 188 -19.38 -15.29 15.04
N ALA A 189 -20.54 -15.39 15.69
CA ALA A 189 -21.42 -14.27 15.98
C ALA A 189 -20.72 -13.14 16.77
N GLN A 190 -19.75 -13.46 17.65
CA GLN A 190 -18.95 -12.48 18.38
C GLN A 190 -17.89 -11.77 17.52
N ASN A 191 -17.42 -12.43 16.45
CA ASN A 191 -16.35 -11.92 15.58
C ASN A 191 -16.87 -11.18 14.34
N VAL A 192 -18.18 -11.14 14.14
CA VAL A 192 -18.84 -10.38 13.06
C VAL A 192 -19.71 -9.27 13.62
N ALA A 193 -19.88 -8.21 12.83
CA ALA A 193 -20.81 -7.13 13.09
C ALA A 193 -21.62 -6.86 11.80
N TYR A 194 -22.63 -6.02 11.89
CA TYR A 194 -23.51 -5.69 10.78
C TYR A 194 -23.67 -4.18 10.64
N VAL A 195 -23.71 -3.71 9.40
CA VAL A 195 -23.97 -2.30 9.06
C VAL A 195 -25.36 -2.18 8.46
N CYS A 196 -26.17 -1.26 9.01
CA CYS A 196 -27.48 -0.95 8.46
C CYS A 196 -27.35 -0.16 7.16
N PRO A 197 -28.03 -0.54 6.05
CA PRO A 197 -27.96 0.20 4.79
C PRO A 197 -28.67 1.56 4.82
N ASN A 198 -29.53 1.81 5.81
CA ASN A 198 -30.36 3.01 5.84
C ASN A 198 -29.74 4.14 6.69
N CYS A 199 -29.03 3.79 7.75
CA CYS A 199 -28.43 4.76 8.68
C CYS A 199 -26.94 4.52 8.94
N HIS A 200 -26.33 3.51 8.31
CA HIS A 200 -24.91 3.15 8.45
C HIS A 200 -24.47 2.81 9.88
N HIS A 201 -25.42 2.67 10.81
CA HIS A 201 -25.13 2.27 12.18
C HIS A 201 -24.59 0.83 12.21
N ARG A 202 -23.44 0.67 12.87
CA ARG A 202 -22.77 -0.62 13.06
C ARG A 202 -23.17 -1.24 14.40
N PHE A 203 -23.66 -2.47 14.37
CA PHE A 203 -24.15 -3.16 15.56
C PHE A 203 -23.89 -4.66 15.51
N GLN A 204 -24.00 -5.31 16.66
CA GLN A 204 -23.96 -6.77 16.78
C GLN A 204 -25.30 -7.28 17.28
N PRO A 205 -25.99 -8.18 16.54
CA PRO A 205 -27.21 -8.80 17.04
C PRO A 205 -26.88 -9.78 18.17
N ASN A 206 -27.87 -10.05 19.03
CA ASN A 206 -27.76 -11.16 19.97
C ASN A 206 -27.71 -12.51 19.22
N PHE A 207 -27.25 -13.57 19.89
CA PHE A 207 -27.06 -14.87 19.26
C PHE A 207 -28.36 -15.50 18.69
N LYS A 208 -29.50 -15.33 19.36
CA LYS A 208 -30.78 -15.87 18.88
C LYS A 208 -31.20 -15.21 17.56
N THR A 209 -31.17 -13.88 17.52
CA THR A 209 -31.47 -13.10 16.33
C THR A 209 -30.48 -13.40 15.22
N PHE A 210 -29.19 -13.52 15.55
CA PHE A 210 -28.16 -13.95 14.61
C PHE A 210 -28.51 -15.31 13.99
N PHE A 211 -28.77 -16.33 14.80
CA PHE A 211 -28.92 -17.71 14.34
C PHE A 211 -30.16 -17.92 13.45
N PHE A 212 -31.31 -17.35 13.84
CA PHE A 212 -32.58 -17.61 13.14
C PHE A 212 -32.91 -16.59 12.03
N ALA A 213 -32.18 -15.49 11.91
CA ALA A 213 -32.46 -14.50 10.87
C ALA A 213 -32.19 -15.06 9.46
N PRO A 214 -33.06 -14.76 8.47
CA PRO A 214 -32.80 -15.01 7.06
C PRO A 214 -31.48 -14.36 6.64
N HIS A 215 -30.63 -15.09 5.91
CA HIS A 215 -29.31 -14.61 5.54
C HIS A 215 -28.89 -15.08 4.14
N THR A 216 -27.96 -14.33 3.57
CA THR A 216 -27.17 -14.69 2.39
C THR A 216 -25.70 -14.81 2.83
N PRO A 217 -24.76 -15.24 1.97
CA PRO A 217 -23.34 -15.29 2.33
C PRO A 217 -22.72 -13.95 2.77
N LYS A 218 -23.37 -12.81 2.51
CA LYS A 218 -22.85 -11.47 2.82
C LYS A 218 -23.79 -10.61 3.68
N THR A 219 -25.05 -11.01 3.83
CA THR A 219 -26.06 -10.15 4.49
C THR A 219 -26.97 -10.96 5.39
N ARG A 220 -27.54 -10.30 6.40
CA ARG A 220 -28.52 -10.89 7.31
C ARG A 220 -29.69 -9.93 7.51
N LYS A 221 -30.91 -10.44 7.46
CA LYS A 221 -32.13 -9.63 7.65
C LYS A 221 -32.30 -9.32 9.13
N LEU A 222 -31.95 -8.11 9.53
CA LEU A 222 -31.89 -7.67 10.93
C LEU A 222 -32.67 -6.36 11.11
N THR A 223 -33.13 -6.12 12.33
CA THR A 223 -33.70 -4.83 12.73
C THR A 223 -32.58 -3.97 13.30
N CYS A 224 -32.37 -2.78 12.74
CA CYS A 224 -31.35 -1.86 13.23
C CYS A 224 -31.73 -1.32 14.62
N PRO A 225 -30.83 -1.31 15.63
CA PRO A 225 -31.13 -0.74 16.94
C PRO A 225 -31.23 0.79 16.92
N HIS A 226 -30.72 1.45 15.88
CA HIS A 226 -30.66 2.91 15.77
C HIS A 226 -31.86 3.50 15.00
N CYS A 227 -32.13 2.99 13.78
CA CYS A 227 -33.24 3.50 12.96
C CYS A 227 -34.48 2.59 12.97
N HIS A 228 -34.43 1.46 13.68
CA HIS A 228 -35.52 0.47 13.80
C HIS A 228 -36.00 -0.17 12.48
N GLU A 229 -35.36 0.15 11.36
CA GLU A 229 -35.72 -0.40 10.06
C GLU A 229 -35.24 -1.85 9.91
N LYS A 230 -36.09 -2.70 9.32
CA LYS A 230 -35.81 -4.14 9.14
C LYS A 230 -35.33 -4.41 7.72
N SER A 231 -34.02 -4.50 7.56
CA SER A 231 -33.38 -4.60 6.24
C SER A 231 -32.30 -5.69 6.21
N TYR A 232 -31.79 -6.01 5.02
CA TYR A 232 -30.61 -6.86 4.88
C TYR A 232 -29.36 -6.05 5.24
N CYS A 233 -28.86 -6.24 6.45
CA CYS A 233 -27.65 -5.58 6.93
C CYS A 233 -26.41 -6.29 6.40
N LEU A 234 -25.39 -5.51 6.02
CA LEU A 234 -24.15 -6.01 5.46
C LEU A 234 -23.24 -6.56 6.57
N GLU A 235 -22.74 -7.78 6.39
CA GLU A 235 -21.81 -8.38 7.32
C GLU A 235 -20.42 -7.75 7.20
N VAL A 236 -19.81 -7.48 8.34
CA VAL A 236 -18.49 -6.87 8.49
C VAL A 236 -17.72 -7.55 9.62
N ALA A 237 -16.39 -7.49 9.62
CA ALA A 237 -15.61 -7.96 10.75
C ALA A 237 -15.86 -7.08 12.00
N SER A 238 -15.90 -7.70 13.18
CA SER A 238 -16.06 -7.03 14.49
C SER A 238 -14.84 -6.16 14.87
N LYS A 239 -13.65 -6.48 14.36
CA LYS A 239 -12.40 -5.74 14.57
C LYS A 239 -11.68 -5.49 13.25
#